data_AF-G3HXN5-F1
#
_entry.id   AF-G3HXN5-F1
#
_cell.length_a   1.000
_cell.length_b   1.000
_cell.length_c   1.000
_cell.angle_alpha   90.00
_cell.angle_beta   90.00
_cell.angle_gamma   90.00
#
_symmetry.space_group_name_H-M   'P 1'
#
loop_
_entity.id
_entity.type
_entity.pdbx_description
1 polymer ?
#
loop_
_entity_poly.entity_id
_entity_poly.type
_entity_poly.pdbx_seq_one_letter_code
_entity_poly.pdbx_strand_id
1 'polypeptide(L)'
;MRPSPHRTPELLLALLALAAQASAQQTPALWPWPRSVKVSPELLNIAPENFHIFHGRNSRASPSCSLLQEAFQRFSTCAGTSVFPQGQKSLGSITR
;
A
#
# COMPACT_ATOMS: atom_id res chain seq x y z
N MET A 1 4.43 -48.95 0.17
CA MET A 1 3.84 -47.84 -0.63
C MET A 1 4.77 -46.65 -0.51
N ARG A 2 5.54 -46.32 -1.57
CA ARG A 2 6.44 -45.15 -1.57
C ARG A 2 5.67 -43.95 -2.13
N PRO A 3 5.64 -42.79 -1.48
CA PRO A 3 5.03 -41.60 -2.04
C PRO A 3 5.85 -41.14 -3.26
N SER A 4 5.16 -40.97 -4.39
CA SER A 4 5.76 -40.58 -5.66
C SER A 4 6.23 -39.11 -5.63
N PRO A 5 7.48 -38.80 -6.03
CA PRO A 5 8.09 -37.46 -5.92
C PRO A 5 7.54 -36.44 -6.93
N HIS A 6 6.63 -36.84 -7.83
CA HIS A 6 6.14 -36.02 -8.93
C HIS A 6 4.95 -35.09 -8.58
N ARG A 7 4.46 -35.10 -7.34
CA ARG A 7 3.32 -34.26 -6.93
C ARG A 7 3.68 -32.82 -6.60
N THR A 8 4.94 -32.55 -6.26
CA THR A 8 5.42 -31.21 -5.90
C THR A 8 5.44 -30.22 -7.07
N PRO A 9 5.90 -30.55 -8.30
CA PRO A 9 5.93 -29.57 -9.40
C PRO A 9 4.52 -29.15 -9.85
N GLU A 10 3.59 -30.09 -9.95
CA GLU A 10 2.18 -29.82 -10.34
C GLU A 10 1.49 -28.89 -9.32
N LEU A 11 1.74 -29.13 -8.03
CA LEU A 11 1.18 -28.30 -6.96
C LEU A 11 1.80 -26.89 -6.96
N LEU A 12 3.09 -26.79 -7.28
CA LEU A 12 3.78 -25.51 -7.48
C LEU A 12 3.20 -24.74 -8.67
N LEU A 13 3.01 -25.40 -9.82
CA LEU A 13 2.39 -24.80 -11.01
C LEU A 13 0.95 -24.34 -10.72
N ALA A 14 0.17 -25.14 -9.98
CA ALA A 14 -1.17 -24.77 -9.57
C ALA A 14 -1.18 -23.53 -8.64
N LEU A 15 -0.24 -23.43 -7.70
CA LEU A 15 -0.08 -22.27 -6.82
C LEU A 15 0.33 -21.01 -7.61
N LEU A 16 1.25 -21.14 -8.57
CA LEU A 16 1.68 -20.06 -9.46
C LEU A 16 0.52 -19.55 -10.33
N ALA A 17 -0.27 -20.46 -10.89
CA ALA A 17 -1.45 -20.12 -11.69
C ALA A 17 -2.55 -19.43 -10.84
N LEU A 18 -2.71 -19.81 -9.57
CA LEU A 18 -3.63 -19.18 -8.63
C LEU A 18 -3.16 -17.78 -8.21
N ALA A 19 -1.86 -17.60 -7.97
CA ALA A 19 -1.27 -16.30 -7.66
C ALA A 19 -1.36 -15.31 -8.84
N ALA A 20 -1.28 -15.79 -10.09
CA ALA A 20 -1.46 -14.96 -11.29
C ALA A 20 -2.92 -14.50 -11.48
N GLN A 21 -3.89 -15.25 -10.96
CA GLN A 21 -5.31 -14.90 -10.97
C GLN A 21 -5.72 -14.00 -9.79
N ALA A 22 -4.81 -13.79 -8.83
CA ALA A 22 -5.05 -12.87 -7.73
C ALA A 22 -4.98 -11.43 -8.27
N SER A 23 -6.15 -10.89 -8.62
CA SER A 23 -6.30 -9.45 -8.76
C SER A 23 -5.94 -8.81 -7.42
N ALA A 24 -4.87 -8.02 -7.39
CA ALA A 24 -4.54 -7.18 -6.25
C ALA A 24 -5.61 -6.08 -6.18
N GLN A 25 -6.75 -6.39 -5.58
CA GLN A 25 -7.69 -5.37 -5.15
C GLN A 25 -6.88 -4.40 -4.30
N GLN A 26 -6.87 -3.13 -4.71
CA GLN A 26 -6.14 -2.04 -4.06
C GLN A 26 -6.76 -1.81 -2.67
N THR A 27 -6.49 -2.73 -1.77
CA THR A 27 -6.87 -2.66 -0.38
C THR A 27 -5.75 -1.90 0.32
N PRO A 28 -6.07 -0.84 1.09
CA PRO A 28 -5.05 -0.10 1.82
C PRO A 28 -4.33 -1.05 2.78
N ALA A 29 -3.01 -1.11 2.69
CA ALA A 29 -2.17 -1.92 3.57
C ALA A 29 -2.09 -1.25 4.96
N LEU A 30 -3.07 -1.52 5.82
CA LEU A 30 -3.16 -0.96 7.16
C LEU A 30 -2.35 -1.79 8.16
N TRP A 31 -1.41 -1.15 8.85
CA TRP A 31 -0.66 -1.78 9.94
C TRP A 31 -0.27 -0.75 11.01
N PRO A 32 -0.49 -1.05 12.31
CA PRO A 32 -1.31 -2.14 12.85
C PRO A 32 -2.78 -2.03 12.41
N TRP A 33 -3.53 -3.12 12.56
CA TRP A 33 -4.95 -3.11 12.19
C TRP A 33 -5.77 -2.20 13.14
N PRO A 34 -6.52 -1.22 12.63
CA PRO A 34 -7.36 -0.36 13.47
C PRO A 34 -8.53 -1.13 14.10
N ARG A 35 -9.08 -0.61 15.21
CA ARG A 35 -10.24 -1.24 15.87
C ARG A 35 -11.49 -1.33 14.99
N SER A 36 -11.67 -0.39 14.07
CA SER A 36 -12.81 -0.37 13.16
C SER A 36 -12.42 0.31 11.86
N VAL A 37 -12.82 -0.28 10.73
CA VAL A 37 -12.54 0.22 9.38
C VAL A 37 -13.84 0.21 8.58
N LYS A 38 -14.16 1.35 7.97
CA LYS A 38 -15.25 1.48 6.99
C LYS A 38 -14.66 2.02 5.70
N VAL A 39 -14.77 1.26 4.62
CA VAL A 39 -14.25 1.63 3.29
C VAL A 39 -15.42 1.80 2.32
N SER A 40 -15.35 2.83 1.49
CA SER A 40 -16.25 3.07 0.36
C SER A 40 -15.52 2.70 -0.94
N PRO A 41 -16.22 2.19 -1.97
CA PRO A 41 -15.61 1.94 -3.28
C PRO A 41 -15.27 3.22 -4.06
N GLU A 42 -15.70 4.40 -3.60
CA GLU A 42 -15.42 5.69 -4.25
C GLU A 42 -13.93 6.05 -4.15
N LEU A 43 -13.33 6.40 -5.30
CA LEU A 43 -11.93 6.80 -5.40
C LEU A 43 -11.80 8.33 -5.37
N LEU A 44 -10.90 8.84 -4.53
CA LEU A 44 -10.57 10.26 -4.42
C LEU A 44 -9.16 10.50 -4.93
N ASN A 45 -9.00 11.51 -5.79
CA ASN A 45 -7.70 11.89 -6.35
C ASN A 45 -7.07 13.02 -5.51
N ILE A 46 -5.76 12.91 -5.27
CA ILE A 46 -4.97 13.90 -4.55
C ILE A 46 -3.89 14.41 -5.48
N ALA A 47 -3.80 15.74 -5.65
CA ALA A 47 -2.70 16.39 -6.37
C ALA A 47 -1.59 16.73 -5.37
N PRO A 48 -0.39 16.14 -5.46
CA PRO A 48 0.69 16.36 -4.50
C PRO A 48 1.02 17.84 -4.30
N GLU A 49 1.06 18.60 -5.39
CA GLU A 49 1.43 20.02 -5.39
C GLU A 49 0.41 20.93 -4.69
N ASN A 50 -0.82 20.46 -4.50
CA ASN A 50 -1.93 21.24 -3.93
C ASN A 50 -2.54 20.56 -2.68
N PHE A 51 -1.89 19.52 -2.16
CA PHE A 51 -2.33 18.83 -0.95
C PHE A 51 -1.65 19.42 0.27
N HIS A 52 -2.45 19.96 1.19
CA HIS A 52 -1.97 20.58 2.42
C HIS A 52 -2.75 20.06 3.63
N ILE A 53 -2.02 19.84 4.73
CA ILE A 53 -2.59 19.46 6.02
C ILE A 53 -2.51 20.68 6.94
N PHE A 54 -3.65 21.09 7.51
CA PHE A 54 -3.75 22.29 8.36
C PHE A 54 -4.71 22.07 9.53
N HIS A 55 -4.63 22.95 10.54
CA HIS A 55 -5.51 22.90 11.70
C HIS A 55 -6.95 23.31 11.35
N GLY A 56 -7.93 22.54 11.82
CA GLY A 56 -9.33 22.94 11.71
C GLY A 56 -9.65 24.17 12.57
N ARG A 57 -10.64 24.97 12.15
CA ARG A 57 -11.02 26.23 12.82
C ARG A 57 -11.40 26.08 14.30
N ASN A 58 -11.94 24.92 14.68
CA ASN A 58 -12.35 24.60 16.05
C ASN A 58 -11.33 23.70 16.78
N SER A 59 -10.13 23.53 16.22
CA SER A 59 -9.06 22.77 16.85
C SER A 59 -8.55 23.53 18.07
N ARG A 60 -8.40 22.83 19.21
CA ARG A 60 -7.74 23.38 20.39
C ARG A 60 -6.23 23.55 20.19
N ALA A 61 -5.65 22.79 19.25
CA ALA A 61 -4.27 22.97 18.83
C ALA A 61 -4.18 24.05 17.74
N SER A 62 -3.21 24.95 17.93
CA SER A 62 -2.89 26.09 17.08
C SER A 62 -1.66 25.79 16.22
N PRO A 63 -1.40 26.56 15.13
CA PRO A 63 -0.13 26.55 14.41
C PRO A 63 1.12 26.77 15.29
N SER A 64 0.95 27.29 16.51
CA SER A 64 2.02 27.36 17.51
C SER A 64 2.43 26.00 18.10
N CYS A 65 1.69 24.92 17.79
CA CYS A 65 2.05 23.56 18.18
C CYS A 65 3.09 22.99 17.21
N SER A 66 4.37 23.20 17.53
CA SER A 66 5.51 22.73 16.73
C SER A 66 5.44 21.23 16.40
N LEU A 67 5.02 20.41 17.36
CA LEU A 67 4.89 18.96 17.17
C LEU A 67 3.98 18.60 15.99
N LEU A 68 2.83 19.26 15.89
CA LEU A 68 1.88 18.99 14.79
C LEU A 68 2.37 19.59 13.48
N GLN A 69 2.98 20.78 13.54
CA GLN A 69 3.52 21.42 12.35
C GLN A 69 4.61 20.56 11.67
N GLU A 70 5.53 20.02 12.46
CA GLU A 70 6.57 19.10 11.99
C GLU A 70 5.97 17.79 11.46
N ALA A 71 4.95 17.26 12.13
CA ALA A 71 4.27 16.06 11.67
C ALA A 71 3.61 16.28 10.30
N PHE A 72 2.91 17.40 10.11
CA PHE A 72 2.25 17.74 8.85
C PHE A 72 3.24 17.84 7.69
N GLN A 73 4.41 18.45 7.91
CA GLN A 73 5.47 18.53 6.90
C GLN A 73 6.03 17.15 6.55
N ARG A 74 6.27 16.29 7.54
CA ARG A 74 6.79 14.94 7.30
C ARG A 74 5.79 14.07 6.52
N PHE A 75 4.52 14.14 6.89
CA PHE A 75 3.47 13.36 6.24
C PHE A 75 3.18 13.82 4.81
N SER A 76 3.25 15.13 4.52
CA SER A 76 3.04 15.63 3.15
C SER A 76 4.12 15.13 2.19
N THR A 77 5.38 15.06 2.61
CA THR A 77 6.46 14.47 1.80
C THR A 77 6.23 12.97 1.55
N CYS A 78 5.83 12.21 2.57
CA CYS A 78 5.53 10.77 2.42
C CYS A 78 4.28 10.51 1.57
N ALA A 79 3.30 11.42 1.53
CA ALA A 79 2.07 11.26 0.76
C ALA A 79 2.22 11.69 -0.71
N GLY A 80 3.00 12.75 -0.98
CA GLY A 80 3.25 13.24 -2.34
C GLY A 80 4.25 12.39 -3.12
N THR A 81 5.13 11.68 -2.41
CA THR A 81 5.93 10.61 -3.00
C THR A 81 5.05 9.37 -2.99
N SER A 82 4.57 8.92 -4.14
CA SER A 82 4.03 7.58 -4.29
C SER A 82 5.13 6.53 -4.06
N VAL A 83 5.62 6.39 -2.83
CA VAL A 83 6.30 5.18 -2.38
C VAL A 83 5.21 4.15 -2.08
N PHE A 84 4.42 3.83 -3.11
CA PHE A 84 4.08 2.44 -3.28
C PHE A 84 5.41 1.73 -3.47
N PRO A 85 5.73 0.66 -2.73
CA PRO A 85 6.82 -0.20 -3.16
C PRO A 85 6.44 -0.71 -4.56
N GLN A 86 7.02 -0.09 -5.59
CA GLN A 86 7.24 -0.67 -6.91
C GLN A 86 8.20 -1.84 -6.70
N GLY A 87 7.64 -2.90 -6.13
CA GLY A 87 8.26 -4.19 -5.88
C GLY A 87 7.83 -5.23 -6.90
N GLN A 88 7.32 -4.82 -8.08
CA GLN A 88 7.28 -5.66 -9.27
C GLN A 88 8.25 -5.08 -10.30
N LYS A 89 9.53 -5.15 -9.96
CA LYS A 89 10.58 -5.12 -10.97
C LYS A 89 10.41 -6.38 -11.82
N SER A 90 9.84 -6.18 -13.01
CA SER A 90 9.97 -7.06 -14.16
C SER A 90 11.42 -7.51 -14.25
N LEU A 91 11.71 -8.75 -13.83
CA LEU A 91 13.00 -9.35 -14.11
C LEU A 91 12.92 -9.77 -15.57
N GLY A 92 13.51 -8.92 -16.40
CA GLY A 92 13.61 -9.10 -17.83
C GLY A 92 14.11 -10.49 -18.19
N SER A 93 13.56 -10.95 -19.31
CA SER A 93 14.18 -11.96 -20.18
C SER A 93 15.69 -11.78 -20.21
N ILE A 94 16.42 -12.73 -19.63
CA ILE A 94 17.80 -13.02 -19.99
C ILE A 94 17.75 -14.36 -20.71
N THR A 95 17.48 -14.26 -22.01
CA THR A 95 17.96 -15.24 -22.99
C THR A 95 19.47 -15.08 -23.08
N ARG A 96 20.23 -16.02 -22.50
CA ARG A 96 21.41 -16.60 -23.15
C ARG A 96 21.81 -17.91 -22.50
#